data_AF-N1WVF8-F1
#
_entry.id   AF-N1WVF8-F1
#
_cell.length_a   1.000
_cell.length_b   1.000
_cell.length_c   1.000
_cell.angle_alpha   90.00
_cell.angle_beta   90.00
_cell.angle_gamma   90.00
#
_symmetry.space_group_name_H-M   'P 1'
#
loop_
_entity.id
_entity.type
_entity.pdbx_description
1 polymer ?
#
loop_
_entity_poly.entity_id
_entity_poly.type
_entity_poly.pdbx_seq_one_letter_code
_entity_poly.pdbx_strand_id
1 'polypeptide(L)'
;MTREEAQNTWEKIVDLGFTDYNKLNRQQRVWFNVEPLTTDGLWDHYMNHGADKNADTIADLEYLNFNSVANQLREFNKIYFPNGVPEGPDARQEQFDKFDEDELEDVIEEMDDKFWKVSDELENTLIEHINNNGIGK
;
A
#
# COMPACT_ATOMS: atom_id res chain seq x y z
N MET A 1 1.48 15.73 -15.61
CA MET A 1 0.85 14.53 -16.17
C MET A 1 -0.26 14.10 -15.22
N THR A 2 -1.39 13.66 -15.74
CA THR A 2 -2.48 13.04 -14.96
C THR A 2 -2.26 11.53 -14.81
N ARG A 3 -2.99 10.89 -13.89
CA ARG A 3 -2.99 9.42 -13.76
C ARG A 3 -3.37 8.73 -15.08
N GLU A 4 -4.40 9.23 -15.76
CA GLU A 4 -4.85 8.71 -17.06
C GLU A 4 -3.76 8.80 -18.14
N GLU A 5 -3.02 9.91 -18.21
CA GLU A 5 -1.91 10.07 -19.15
C GLU A 5 -0.76 9.08 -18.87
N ALA A 6 -0.61 8.64 -17.62
CA ALA A 6 0.45 7.74 -17.17
C ALA A 6 0.09 6.24 -17.27
N GLN A 7 -1.16 5.91 -17.65
CA GLN A 7 -1.72 4.55 -17.58
C GLN A 7 -0.88 3.50 -18.33
N ASN A 8 -0.43 3.78 -19.55
CA ASN A 8 0.39 2.84 -20.32
C ASN A 8 1.74 2.53 -19.65
N THR A 9 2.26 3.48 -18.87
CA THR A 9 3.52 3.30 -18.14
C THR A 9 3.29 2.61 -16.82
N TRP A 10 2.16 2.90 -16.18
CA TRP A 10 1.68 2.18 -15.00
C TRP A 10 1.57 0.67 -15.29
N GLU A 11 0.89 0.27 -16.36
CA GLU A 11 0.73 -1.14 -16.74
C GLU A 11 2.07 -1.87 -16.90
N LYS A 12 3.08 -1.20 -17.47
CA LYS A 12 4.44 -1.78 -17.59
C LYS A 12 5.13 -1.94 -16.24
N ILE A 13 4.94 -0.99 -15.32
CA ILE A 13 5.47 -1.07 -13.96
C ILE A 13 4.78 -2.18 -13.18
N VAL A 14 3.47 -2.33 -13.34
CA VAL A 14 2.67 -3.41 -12.76
C VAL A 14 3.17 -4.77 -13.26
N ASP A 15 3.27 -4.94 -14.59
CA ASP A 15 3.80 -6.17 -15.20
C ASP A 15 5.19 -6.52 -14.69
N LEU A 16 6.07 -5.52 -14.58
CA LEU A 16 7.42 -5.71 -14.05
C LEU A 16 7.41 -6.06 -12.57
N GLY A 17 6.58 -5.40 -11.75
CA GLY A 17 6.47 -5.62 -10.32
C GLY A 17 5.98 -7.03 -9.99
N PHE A 18 4.99 -7.53 -10.73
CA PHE A 18 4.51 -8.90 -10.59
C PHE A 18 5.47 -9.95 -11.16
N THR A 19 6.20 -9.63 -12.22
CA THR A 19 7.17 -10.57 -12.81
C THR A 19 8.45 -10.68 -11.99
N ASP A 20 9.01 -9.56 -11.55
CA ASP A 20 10.27 -9.47 -10.83
C ASP A 20 10.39 -8.13 -10.09
N TYR A 21 9.76 -8.07 -8.92
CA TYR A 21 9.73 -6.90 -8.03
C TYR A 21 11.11 -6.26 -7.81
N ASN A 22 12.18 -7.06 -7.75
CA ASN A 22 13.54 -6.57 -7.48
C ASN A 22 14.12 -5.74 -8.64
N LYS A 23 13.49 -5.77 -9.82
CA LYS A 23 13.87 -4.92 -10.96
C LYS A 23 13.26 -3.53 -10.91
N LEU A 24 12.29 -3.30 -10.04
CA LEU A 24 11.78 -1.96 -9.80
C LEU A 24 12.88 -1.11 -9.15
N ASN A 25 13.21 0.02 -9.76
CA ASN A 25 13.97 1.04 -9.04
C ASN A 25 13.08 1.66 -7.95
N ARG A 26 13.68 2.39 -7.00
CA ARG A 26 12.93 2.99 -5.88
C ARG A 26 11.73 3.83 -6.33
N GLN A 27 11.86 4.60 -7.41
CA GLN A 27 10.79 5.50 -7.83
C GLN A 27 9.60 4.75 -8.42
N GLN A 28 9.88 3.70 -9.18
CA GLN A 28 8.87 2.77 -9.69
C GLN A 28 8.24 1.96 -8.55
N ARG A 29 9.04 1.52 -7.58
CA ARG A 29 8.57 0.77 -6.41
C ARG A 29 7.60 1.59 -5.56
N VAL A 30 7.94 2.85 -5.29
CA VAL A 30 7.05 3.79 -4.59
C VAL A 30 5.71 3.87 -5.31
N TRP A 31 5.72 4.02 -6.65
CA TRP A 31 4.48 4.04 -7.43
C TRP A 31 3.72 2.72 -7.31
N PHE A 32 4.39 1.59 -7.55
CA PHE A 32 3.82 0.25 -7.46
C PHE A 32 3.17 -0.05 -6.11
N ASN A 33 3.83 0.30 -5.00
CA ASN A 33 3.35 0.01 -3.65
C ASN A 33 2.25 0.96 -3.16
N VAL A 34 2.27 2.23 -3.60
CA VAL A 34 1.41 3.29 -3.02
C VAL A 34 0.14 3.52 -3.82
N GLU A 35 0.17 3.37 -5.15
CA GLU A 35 -1.03 3.60 -5.97
C GLU A 35 -2.23 2.76 -5.54
N PRO A 36 -2.11 1.43 -5.31
CA PRO A 36 -3.25 0.61 -4.87
C PRO A 36 -3.87 1.09 -3.56
N LEU A 37 -3.09 1.68 -2.65
CA LEU A 37 -3.64 2.23 -1.40
C LEU A 37 -4.63 3.37 -1.69
N THR A 38 -4.29 4.24 -2.65
CA THR A 38 -5.12 5.40 -2.99
C THR A 38 -6.38 5.04 -3.78
N THR A 39 -6.45 3.83 -4.36
CA THR A 39 -7.63 3.35 -5.09
C THR A 39 -8.49 2.42 -4.24
N ASP A 40 -7.87 1.54 -3.46
CA ASP A 40 -8.54 0.40 -2.83
C ASP A 40 -8.56 0.47 -1.29
N GLY A 41 -7.66 1.25 -0.68
CA GLY A 41 -7.59 1.43 0.78
C GLY A 41 -6.54 0.56 1.48
N LEU A 42 -6.46 0.68 2.81
CA LEU A 42 -5.45 -0.05 3.61
C LEU A 42 -5.89 -1.48 3.91
N TRP A 43 -7.19 -1.72 4.06
CA TRP A 43 -7.68 -3.10 4.23
C TRP A 43 -7.41 -3.96 2.99
N ASP A 44 -7.66 -3.41 1.81
CA ASP A 44 -7.43 -4.11 0.53
C ASP A 44 -5.96 -4.47 0.33
N HIS A 45 -5.04 -3.60 0.77
CA HIS A 45 -3.60 -3.89 0.83
C HIS A 45 -3.30 -5.18 1.60
N TYR A 46 -3.99 -5.43 2.72
CA TYR A 46 -3.84 -6.69 3.45
C TYR A 46 -4.52 -7.86 2.76
N MET A 47 -5.69 -7.67 2.18
CA MET A 47 -6.47 -8.80 1.68
C MET A 47 -6.14 -9.25 0.27
N ASN A 48 -5.56 -8.39 -0.58
CA ASN A 48 -5.48 -8.69 -2.02
C ASN A 48 -4.07 -8.66 -2.62
N HIS A 49 -3.31 -7.57 -2.54
CA HIS A 49 -2.16 -7.38 -3.45
C HIS A 49 -0.93 -6.69 -2.87
N GLY A 50 -0.99 -6.10 -1.67
CA GLY A 50 0.12 -5.26 -1.18
C GLY A 50 0.90 -5.82 0.02
N ALA A 51 0.29 -6.63 0.87
CA ALA A 51 0.86 -7.03 2.15
C ALA A 51 2.08 -7.96 2.08
N ASP A 52 2.32 -8.65 0.95
CA ASP A 52 3.55 -9.41 0.73
C ASP A 52 4.79 -8.49 0.66
N LYS A 53 4.58 -7.20 0.39
CA LYS A 53 5.59 -6.13 0.37
C LYS A 53 5.35 -5.08 1.45
N ASN A 54 4.61 -5.43 2.51
CA ASN A 54 4.19 -4.49 3.57
C ASN A 54 5.34 -3.63 4.14
N ALA A 55 6.51 -4.22 4.37
CA ALA A 55 7.68 -3.49 4.87
C ALA A 55 8.19 -2.44 3.87
N ASP A 56 8.20 -2.75 2.57
CA ASP A 56 8.57 -1.79 1.52
C ASP A 56 7.49 -0.72 1.35
N THR A 57 6.21 -1.08 1.42
CA THR A 57 5.09 -0.10 1.40
C THR A 57 5.20 0.90 2.54
N ILE A 58 5.49 0.44 3.76
CA ILE A 58 5.73 1.32 4.92
C ILE A 58 6.91 2.26 4.65
N ALA A 59 8.03 1.75 4.16
CA ALA A 59 9.22 2.55 3.85
C ALA A 59 8.98 3.57 2.72
N ASP A 60 8.12 3.24 1.76
CA ASP A 60 7.75 4.10 0.64
C ASP A 60 6.77 5.21 1.07
N LEU A 61 5.85 4.92 2.00
CA LEU A 61 5.02 5.95 2.64
C LEU A 61 5.87 6.95 3.42
N GLU A 62 6.85 6.47 4.19
CA GLU A 62 7.78 7.35 4.91
C GLU A 62 8.63 8.20 3.97
N TYR A 63 9.07 7.62 2.85
CA TYR A 63 9.80 8.34 1.82
C TYR A 63 8.98 9.50 1.22
N LEU A 64 7.66 9.33 1.11
CA LEU A 64 6.73 10.38 0.70
C LEU A 64 6.29 11.30 1.86
N ASN A 65 6.86 11.15 3.06
CA ASN A 65 6.51 11.85 4.31
C ASN A 65 5.14 11.50 4.93
N PHE A 66 4.50 10.41 4.51
CA PHE A 66 3.24 9.89 5.08
C PHE A 66 3.49 9.01 6.31
N ASN A 67 4.25 9.54 7.26
CA ASN A 67 4.62 8.85 8.50
C ASN A 67 3.40 8.45 9.33
N SER A 68 2.31 9.21 9.28
CA SER A 68 1.06 8.87 9.98
C SER A 68 0.44 7.58 9.43
N VAL A 69 0.38 7.40 8.11
CA VAL A 69 -0.12 6.18 7.45
C VAL A 69 0.84 5.01 7.70
N ALA A 70 2.15 5.24 7.56
CA ALA A 70 3.16 4.23 7.87
C ALA A 70 3.04 3.70 9.32
N ASN A 71 2.79 4.59 10.28
CA ASN A 71 2.60 4.21 11.68
C ASN A 71 1.28 3.46 11.92
N GLN A 72 0.20 3.80 11.21
CA GLN A 72 -1.04 3.02 11.27
C GLN A 72 -0.79 1.56 10.86
N LEU A 73 -0.11 1.33 9.74
CA LEU A 73 0.25 -0.03 9.31
C LEU A 73 1.13 -0.76 10.33
N ARG A 74 2.09 -0.06 10.96
CA ARG A 74 2.95 -0.66 11.99
C ARG A 74 2.18 -1.08 13.25
N GLU A 75 1.30 -0.21 13.75
CA GLU A 75 0.51 -0.54 14.94
C GLU A 75 -0.47 -1.68 14.64
N PHE A 76 -1.09 -1.67 13.45
CA PHE A 76 -1.92 -2.79 12.99
C PHE A 76 -1.11 -4.10 12.93
N ASN A 77 0.05 -4.09 12.27
CA ASN A 77 0.93 -5.26 12.19
C ASN A 77 1.36 -5.79 13.56
N LYS A 78 1.64 -4.90 14.52
CA LYS A 78 2.07 -5.30 15.86
C LYS A 78 1.00 -6.11 16.60
N ILE A 79 -0.27 -5.80 16.35
CA ILE A 79 -1.41 -6.47 17.00
C ILE A 79 -1.75 -7.76 16.25
N TYR A 80 -1.98 -7.68 14.95
CA TYR A 80 -2.53 -8.78 14.16
C TYR A 80 -1.46 -9.69 13.54
N PHE A 81 -0.23 -9.20 13.38
CA PHE A 81 0.89 -9.90 12.75
C PHE A 81 2.19 -9.81 13.60
N PRO A 82 2.18 -10.21 14.89
CA PRO A 82 3.32 -10.03 15.80
C PRO A 82 4.59 -10.79 15.36
N ASN A 83 4.45 -11.80 14.50
CA ASN A 83 5.55 -12.59 13.95
C ASN A 83 5.90 -12.21 12.50
N GLY A 84 5.41 -11.07 12.03
CA GLY A 84 5.49 -10.64 10.63
C GLY A 84 4.23 -10.97 9.84
N VAL A 85 4.05 -10.23 8.74
CA VAL A 85 2.89 -10.38 7.85
C VAL A 85 3.04 -11.68 7.03
N PRO A 86 2.09 -12.62 7.12
CA PRO A 86 2.10 -13.85 6.31
C PRO A 86 2.05 -13.56 4.81
N GLU A 87 2.73 -14.40 4.03
CA GLU A 87 2.71 -14.33 2.57
C GLU A 87 1.40 -14.91 2.01
N GLY A 88 0.79 -14.18 1.09
CA GLY A 88 -0.47 -14.55 0.45
C GLY A 88 -1.73 -14.22 1.27
N PRO A 89 -2.86 -14.00 0.58
CA PRO A 89 -4.12 -13.58 1.20
C PRO A 89 -4.72 -14.66 2.11
N ASP A 90 -4.67 -15.94 1.71
CA ASP A 90 -5.22 -17.04 2.48
C ASP A 90 -4.57 -17.15 3.88
N ALA A 91 -3.25 -17.04 3.96
CA ALA A 91 -2.53 -17.10 5.23
C ALA A 91 -2.82 -15.90 6.15
N ARG A 92 -3.17 -14.75 5.57
CA ARG A 92 -3.61 -13.57 6.33
C ARG A 92 -5.04 -13.73 6.81
N GLN A 93 -5.93 -14.27 5.98
CA GLN A 93 -7.30 -14.63 6.40
C GLN A 93 -7.27 -15.61 7.57
N GLU A 94 -6.49 -16.69 7.48
CA GLU A 94 -6.32 -17.66 8.58
C GLU A 94 -5.81 -17.01 9.88
N GLN A 95 -5.05 -15.92 9.78
CA GLN A 95 -4.59 -15.16 10.93
C GLN A 95 -5.71 -14.29 11.51
N PHE A 96 -6.50 -13.63 10.66
CA PHE A 96 -7.64 -12.81 11.08
C PHE A 96 -8.78 -13.63 11.69
N ASP A 97 -9.02 -14.86 11.20
CA ASP A 97 -10.03 -15.79 11.72
C ASP A 97 -9.81 -16.18 13.21
N LYS A 98 -8.67 -15.81 13.80
CA LYS A 98 -8.35 -16.04 15.22
C LYS A 98 -8.85 -14.93 16.14
N PHE A 99 -9.32 -13.83 15.59
CA PHE A 99 -9.81 -12.67 16.33
C PHE A 99 -11.34 -12.63 16.30
N ASP A 100 -11.93 -11.86 17.20
CA ASP A 100 -13.36 -11.60 17.19
C ASP A 100 -13.72 -10.77 15.96
N GLU A 101 -14.76 -11.17 15.22
CA GLU A 101 -15.14 -10.56 13.94
C GLU A 101 -15.63 -9.12 14.12
N ASP A 102 -16.47 -8.87 15.13
CA ASP A 102 -17.03 -7.54 15.41
C ASP A 102 -15.92 -6.58 15.86
N GLU A 103 -15.02 -7.00 16.76
CA GLU A 103 -13.88 -6.17 17.19
C GLU A 103 -12.89 -5.89 16.04
N LEU A 104 -12.70 -6.86 15.13
CA LEU A 104 -11.82 -6.69 13.98
C LEU A 104 -12.43 -5.72 12.95
N GLU A 105 -13.72 -5.83 12.68
CA GLU A 105 -14.45 -4.93 11.79
C GLU A 105 -14.34 -3.47 12.25
N ASP A 106 -14.60 -3.21 13.54
CA ASP A 106 -14.46 -1.86 14.13
C ASP A 106 -13.05 -1.27 13.93
N VAL A 107 -12.01 -2.09 14.10
CA VAL A 107 -10.61 -1.63 13.93
C VAL A 107 -10.25 -1.39 12.46
N ILE A 108 -10.78 -2.21 11.55
CA ILE A 108 -10.58 -2.04 10.10
C ILE A 108 -11.25 -0.75 9.63
N GLU A 109 -12.51 -0.53 10.02
CA GLU A 109 -13.24 0.70 9.69
C GLU A 109 -12.51 1.93 10.22
N GLU A 110 -12.04 1.91 11.47
CA GLU A 110 -11.29 3.04 12.04
C GLU A 110 -9.97 3.30 11.29
N MET A 111 -9.28 2.24 10.85
CA MET A 111 -8.05 2.35 10.08
C MET A 111 -8.29 3.00 8.71
N ASP A 112 -9.28 2.51 7.96
CA ASP A 112 -9.60 3.07 6.64
C ASP A 112 -10.14 4.49 6.76
N ASP A 113 -11.00 4.80 7.74
CA ASP A 113 -11.49 6.16 8.00
C ASP A 113 -10.37 7.18 8.26
N LYS A 114 -9.32 6.75 8.95
CA LYS A 114 -8.14 7.59 9.18
C LYS A 114 -7.31 7.77 7.91
N PHE A 115 -7.20 6.73 7.10
CA PHE A 115 -6.48 6.77 5.83
C PHE A 115 -7.18 7.67 4.80
N TRP A 116 -8.49 7.53 4.61
CA TRP A 116 -9.26 8.31 3.64
C TRP A 116 -9.26 9.82 3.93
N LYS A 117 -8.98 10.24 5.18
CA LYS A 117 -8.78 11.66 5.51
C LYS A 117 -7.52 12.27 4.90
N VAL A 118 -6.55 11.45 4.48
CA VAL A 118 -5.27 11.88 3.92
C VAL A 118 -4.99 11.30 2.52
N SER A 119 -5.91 10.50 1.96
CA SER A 119 -5.73 9.82 0.67
C SER A 119 -5.53 10.80 -0.49
N ASP A 120 -6.28 11.90 -0.53
CA ASP A 120 -6.16 12.91 -1.58
C ASP A 120 -4.79 13.59 -1.56
N GLU A 121 -4.23 13.83 -0.38
CA GLU A 121 -2.88 14.39 -0.24
C GLU A 121 -1.82 13.38 -0.71
N LEU A 122 -2.03 12.09 -0.40
CA LEU A 122 -1.15 11.01 -0.83
C LEU A 122 -1.17 10.84 -2.34
N GLU A 123 -2.35 10.84 -2.97
CA GLU A 123 -2.51 10.75 -4.42
C GLU A 123 -1.81 11.91 -5.12
N ASN A 124 -2.03 13.14 -4.66
CA ASN A 124 -1.37 14.32 -5.22
C ASN A 124 0.16 14.22 -5.08
N THR A 125 0.65 13.83 -3.91
CA THR A 125 2.10 13.65 -3.67
C THR A 125 2.68 12.55 -4.57
N LEU A 126 1.94 11.46 -4.79
CA LEU A 126 2.36 10.39 -5.69
C LEU A 126 2.44 10.87 -7.14
N ILE A 127 1.45 11.64 -7.60
CA ILE A 127 1.46 12.26 -8.94
C ILE A 127 2.66 13.21 -9.09
N GLU A 128 2.95 14.02 -8.09
CA GLU A 128 4.14 14.88 -8.07
C GLU A 128 5.43 14.07 -8.16
N HIS A 129 5.55 12.98 -7.38
CA HIS A 129 6.68 12.07 -7.43
C HIS A 129 6.88 11.46 -8.82
N ILE A 130 5.81 11.00 -9.46
CA ILE A 130 5.83 10.44 -10.83
C ILE A 130 6.35 11.48 -11.82
N ASN A 131 5.83 12.71 -11.75
CA ASN A 131 6.20 13.80 -12.64
C ASN A 131 7.67 14.22 -12.43
N ASN A 132 8.10 14.39 -11.18
CA ASN A 132 9.44 14.86 -10.83
C ASN A 132 10.55 13.86 -11.20
N ASN A 133 10.25 12.57 -11.15
CA ASN A 133 11.20 11.52 -11.51
C ASN A 133 11.10 11.08 -12.99
N GLY A 134 10.12 11.61 -13.74
CA GLY A 134 9.93 11.30 -15.15
C GLY A 134 9.56 9.84 -15.41
N ILE A 135 9.04 9.13 -14.40
CA ILE A 135 8.73 7.70 -14.49
C ILE A 135 7.36 7.42 -15.13
N GLY A 136 6.54 8.44 -15.39
CA GLY A 136 5.26 8.31 -16.08
C GLY A 136 5.33 8.40 -17.61
N LYS A 137 6.51 8.66 -18.18
CA LYS A 137 6.72 8.92 -19.62
C LYS A 137 7.11 7.67 -20.41
#